data_AF-A0A3D3EAH1-F1
#
_entry.id   AF-A0A3D3EAH1-F1
#
_cell.length_a   1.000
_cell.length_b   1.000
_cell.length_c   1.000
_cell.angle_alpha   90.00
_cell.angle_beta   90.00
_cell.angle_gamma   90.00
#
_symmetry.space_group_name_H-M   'P 1'
#
loop_
_entity.id
_entity.type
_entity.pdbx_description
1 polymer ?
#
loop_
_entity_poly.entity_id
_entity_poly.type
_entity_poly.pdbx_seq_one_letter_code
_entity_poly.pdbx_strand_id
1 'polypeptide(L)'
;MIANSNPYDELMAFQRDTEALEEVAGRLGWDQETMMPEGATDQRAAERAAISKVIHARNTDPQISDWLARAEPQDDVAAANLRLIRRNHDKMMKVPARLAAEIASTTSKAQSIWAAARQAEDVSAFLPVLENVVALRKEEAAALADGGDLYDALLDGYEPNTSGA
;
A
#
# COMPACT_ATOMS: atom_id res chain seq x y z
N MET A 1 -2.48 35.95 -16.03
CA MET A 1 -1.84 34.81 -16.72
C MET A 1 -1.70 33.70 -15.71
N ILE A 2 -2.62 32.74 -15.72
CA ILE A 2 -2.43 31.50 -14.97
C ILE A 2 -1.35 30.76 -15.76
N ALA A 3 -0.19 30.53 -15.16
CA ALA A 3 0.80 29.66 -15.78
C ALA A 3 0.09 28.33 -16.05
N ASN A 4 0.06 27.89 -17.31
CA ASN A 4 -0.27 26.50 -17.62
C ASN A 4 0.80 25.67 -16.91
N SER A 5 0.52 25.22 -15.68
CA SER A 5 1.40 24.30 -14.98
C SER A 5 1.51 23.04 -15.82
N ASN A 6 2.74 22.60 -16.03
CA ASN A 6 3.05 21.38 -16.75
C ASN A 6 2.45 20.18 -15.97
N PRO A 7 1.60 19.34 -16.60
CA PRO A 7 0.97 18.20 -15.93
C PRO A 7 1.98 17.26 -15.24
N TYR A 8 3.19 17.11 -15.81
CA TYR A 8 4.25 16.35 -15.18
C TYR A 8 4.70 16.98 -13.85
N ASP A 9 4.88 18.30 -13.81
CA ASP A 9 5.34 19.00 -12.61
C ASP A 9 4.28 18.98 -11.50
N GLU A 10 3.00 19.09 -11.87
CA GLU A 10 1.87 18.93 -10.94
C GLU A 10 1.82 17.51 -10.36
N LEU A 11 1.93 16.49 -11.21
CA LEU A 11 1.98 15.10 -10.78
C LEU A 11 3.17 14.83 -9.86
N MET A 12 4.36 15.35 -10.19
CA MET A 12 5.54 15.16 -9.36
C MET A 12 5.45 15.88 -8.02
N ALA A 13 4.86 17.08 -7.97
CA ALA A 13 4.58 17.76 -6.70
C ALA A 13 3.61 16.94 -5.84
N PHE A 14 2.54 16.43 -6.45
CA PHE A 14 1.57 15.58 -5.76
C PHE A 14 2.21 14.27 -5.27
N GLN A 15 3.00 13.61 -6.11
CA GLN A 15 3.66 12.34 -5.78
C GLN A 15 4.65 12.52 -4.63
N ARG A 16 5.45 13.60 -4.62
CA ARG A 16 6.41 13.88 -3.53
C ARG A 16 5.73 14.08 -2.19
N ASP A 17 4.60 14.77 -2.16
CA ASP A 17 3.81 14.92 -0.93
C ASP A 17 3.26 13.58 -0.45
N THR A 18 2.81 12.72 -1.37
CA THR A 18 2.35 11.36 -1.05
C THR A 18 3.48 10.53 -0.45
N GLU A 19 4.66 10.54 -1.07
CA GLU A 19 5.86 9.85 -0.59
C GLU A 19 6.30 10.37 0.79
N ALA A 20 6.27 11.69 1.00
CA ALA A 20 6.58 12.27 2.31
C ALA A 20 5.62 11.78 3.42
N LEU A 21 4.34 11.60 3.11
CA LEU A 21 3.37 11.03 4.04
C LEU A 21 3.62 9.54 4.30
N GLU A 22 4.02 8.78 3.28
CA GLU A 22 4.43 7.38 3.42
C GLU A 22 5.68 7.24 4.30
N GLU A 23 6.66 8.13 4.15
CA GLU A 23 7.84 8.20 5.03
C GLU A 23 7.46 8.53 6.49
N VAL A 24 6.49 9.42 6.70
CA VAL A 24 5.94 9.68 8.05
C VAL A 24 5.28 8.41 8.61
N ALA A 25 4.49 7.69 7.81
CA ALA A 25 3.89 6.43 8.24
C ALA A 25 4.95 5.37 8.58
N GLY A 26 6.04 5.31 7.80
CA GLY A 26 7.19 4.46 8.09
C GLY A 26 7.84 4.77 9.45
N ARG A 27 8.02 6.06 9.77
CA ARG A 27 8.54 6.49 11.08
C ARG A 27 7.62 6.11 12.24
N LEU A 28 6.31 6.20 12.07
CA LEU A 28 5.35 5.74 13.09
C LEU A 28 5.48 4.23 13.35
N GLY A 29 5.75 3.45 12.31
CA GLY A 29 6.03 2.01 12.41
C GLY A 29 7.33 1.73 13.16
N TRP A 30 8.43 2.39 12.78
CA TRP A 30 9.70 2.27 13.49
C TRP A 30 9.59 2.63 14.97
N ASP A 31 8.95 3.75 15.29
CA ASP A 31 8.79 4.20 16.68
C ASP A 31 7.99 3.19 17.50
N GLN A 32 6.94 2.60 16.92
CA GLN A 32 6.10 1.59 17.57
C GLN A 32 6.92 0.38 18.04
N GLU A 33 7.89 -0.04 17.22
CA GLU A 33 8.70 -1.23 17.47
C GLU A 33 9.94 -0.96 18.35
N THR A 34 10.29 0.30 18.60
CA THR A 34 11.59 0.64 19.22
C THR A 34 11.50 1.55 20.44
N MET A 35 10.64 2.57 20.42
CA MET A 35 10.63 3.65 21.41
C MET A 35 9.27 3.83 22.10
N MET A 36 8.18 3.46 21.43
CA MET A 36 6.83 3.69 21.90
C MET A 36 6.58 2.95 23.23
N PRO A 37 6.05 3.63 24.27
CA PRO A 37 5.66 2.97 25.51
C PRO A 37 4.41 2.10 25.28
N GLU A 38 4.31 0.97 25.99
CA GLU A 38 3.20 0.01 25.85
C GLU A 38 1.80 0.66 25.96
N GLY A 39 1.66 1.65 26.86
CA GLY A 39 0.41 2.37 27.09
C GLY A 39 -0.04 3.31 25.97
N ALA A 40 0.77 3.53 24.93
CA ALA A 40 0.44 4.41 23.80
C ALA A 40 -0.21 3.69 22.61
N THR A 41 -0.51 2.39 22.75
CA THR A 41 -1.05 1.53 21.66
C THR A 41 -2.27 2.14 20.96
N ASP A 42 -3.27 2.60 21.71
CA ASP A 42 -4.52 3.14 21.14
C ASP A 42 -4.28 4.47 20.39
N GLN A 43 -3.41 5.33 20.93
CA GLN A 43 -3.04 6.58 20.27
C GLN A 43 -2.30 6.30 18.96
N ARG A 44 -1.31 5.39 18.98
CA ARG A 44 -0.57 5.01 17.78
C ARG A 44 -1.47 4.38 16.72
N ALA A 45 -2.42 3.55 17.12
CA ALA A 45 -3.41 2.99 16.21
C ALA A 45 -4.23 4.10 15.52
N ALA A 46 -4.65 5.13 16.25
CA ALA A 46 -5.36 6.28 15.69
C ALA A 46 -4.49 7.11 14.72
N GLU A 47 -3.22 7.37 15.07
CA GLU A 47 -2.27 8.09 14.21
C GLU A 47 -2.06 7.34 12.88
N ARG A 48 -1.83 6.02 12.94
CA ARG A 48 -1.66 5.16 11.76
C ARG A 48 -2.92 5.13 10.90
N ALA A 49 -4.09 4.97 11.51
CA ALA A 49 -5.35 4.99 10.78
C ALA A 49 -5.59 6.31 10.04
N ALA A 50 -5.28 7.44 10.68
CA ALA A 50 -5.44 8.76 10.08
C ALA A 50 -4.51 8.96 8.88
N ILE A 51 -3.20 8.67 9.02
CA ILE A 51 -2.24 8.85 7.92
C ILE A 51 -2.51 7.88 6.77
N SER A 52 -2.83 6.61 7.06
CA SER A 52 -3.16 5.62 6.03
C SER A 52 -4.40 6.03 5.22
N LYS A 53 -5.41 6.64 5.85
CA LYS A 53 -6.58 7.17 5.14
C LYS A 53 -6.19 8.27 4.14
N VAL A 54 -5.30 9.18 4.54
CA VAL A 54 -4.82 10.27 3.67
C VAL A 54 -4.00 9.69 2.52
N ILE A 55 -3.04 8.80 2.79
CA ILE A 55 -2.22 8.15 1.77
C ILE A 55 -3.10 7.40 0.76
N HIS A 56 -4.07 6.62 1.24
CA HIS A 56 -4.98 5.87 0.36
C HIS A 56 -5.80 6.81 -0.55
N ALA A 57 -6.35 7.89 0.00
CA ALA A 57 -7.09 8.88 -0.78
C ALA A 57 -6.21 9.54 -1.85
N ARG A 58 -4.93 9.82 -1.53
CA ARG A 58 -3.99 10.37 -2.50
C ARG A 58 -3.62 9.37 -3.59
N ASN A 59 -3.31 8.12 -3.22
CA ASN A 59 -2.93 7.07 -4.17
C ASN A 59 -4.07 6.64 -5.12
N THR A 60 -5.32 6.96 -4.77
CA THR A 60 -6.51 6.67 -5.58
C THR A 60 -7.17 7.92 -6.15
N ASP A 61 -6.49 9.08 -6.09
CA ASP A 61 -7.05 10.33 -6.59
C ASP A 61 -7.22 10.29 -8.11
N PRO A 62 -8.44 10.48 -8.66
CA PRO A 62 -8.69 10.47 -10.09
C PRO A 62 -7.82 11.47 -10.88
N GLN A 63 -7.34 12.54 -10.24
CA GLN A 63 -6.46 13.53 -10.86
C GLN A 63 -5.12 12.93 -11.31
N ILE A 64 -4.63 11.86 -10.66
CA ILE A 64 -3.44 11.13 -11.10
C ILE A 64 -3.64 10.62 -12.53
N SER A 65 -4.81 10.06 -12.85
CA SER A 65 -5.11 9.57 -14.19
C SER A 65 -5.10 10.68 -15.24
N ASP A 66 -5.64 11.86 -14.90
CA ASP A 66 -5.66 13.02 -15.81
C ASP A 66 -4.25 13.52 -16.09
N TRP A 67 -3.42 13.69 -15.07
CA TRP A 67 -2.02 14.08 -15.25
C TRP A 67 -1.24 13.05 -16.05
N LEU A 68 -1.38 11.76 -15.71
CA LEU A 68 -0.73 10.67 -16.43
C LEU A 68 -1.14 10.63 -17.91
N ALA A 69 -2.38 11.00 -18.26
CA ALA A 69 -2.83 11.04 -19.65
C ALA A 69 -2.28 12.22 -20.45
N ARG A 70 -1.90 13.32 -19.77
CA ARG A 70 -1.51 14.60 -20.39
C ARG A 70 -0.02 14.92 -20.28
N ALA A 71 0.70 14.27 -19.35
CA ALA A 71 2.11 14.50 -19.11
C ALA A 71 2.96 13.87 -20.22
N GLU A 72 3.81 14.68 -20.83
CA GLU A 72 4.81 14.25 -21.82
C GLU A 72 6.20 14.23 -21.16
N PRO A 73 6.94 13.11 -21.22
CA PRO A 73 8.26 13.02 -20.62
C PRO A 73 9.28 13.86 -21.40
N GLN A 74 10.10 14.63 -20.69
CA GLN A 74 11.16 15.45 -21.28
C GLN A 74 12.49 14.71 -21.41
N ASP A 75 12.69 13.66 -20.60
CA ASP A 75 13.88 12.83 -20.54
C ASP A 75 13.53 11.40 -20.05
N ASP A 76 14.55 10.54 -20.00
CA ASP A 76 14.41 9.14 -19.57
C ASP A 76 13.95 9.00 -18.10
N VAL A 77 14.30 9.98 -17.24
CA VAL A 77 13.90 9.99 -15.84
C VAL A 77 12.41 10.29 -15.72
N ALA A 78 11.92 11.30 -16.43
CA ALA A 78 10.50 11.62 -16.51
C ALA A 78 9.70 10.46 -17.08
N ALA A 79 10.20 9.79 -18.12
CA ALA A 79 9.57 8.59 -18.67
C ALA A 79 9.49 7.45 -17.66
N ALA A 80 10.54 7.24 -16.85
CA ALA A 80 10.54 6.25 -15.79
C ALA A 80 9.56 6.60 -14.66
N ASN A 81 9.52 7.87 -14.23
CA ASN A 81 8.58 8.35 -13.21
C ASN A 81 7.13 8.10 -13.63
N LEU A 82 6.75 8.50 -14.85
CA LEU A 82 5.40 8.29 -15.37
C LEU A 82 5.03 6.80 -15.43
N ARG A 83 5.97 5.94 -15.87
CA ARG A 83 5.75 4.48 -15.91
C ARG A 83 5.52 3.89 -14.52
N LEU A 84 6.34 4.28 -13.54
CA LEU A 84 6.27 3.76 -12.17
C LEU A 84 5.00 4.24 -11.45
N ILE A 85 4.68 5.53 -11.56
CA ILE A 85 3.46 6.11 -10.97
C ILE A 85 2.22 5.46 -11.59
N ARG A 86 2.17 5.30 -12.91
CA ARG A 86 1.05 4.61 -13.59
C ARG A 86 0.89 3.17 -13.08
N ARG A 87 1.99 2.41 -13.02
CA ARG A 87 1.95 1.03 -12.49
C ARG A 87 1.38 0.98 -11.07
N ASN A 88 1.80 1.89 -10.19
CA ASN A 88 1.30 1.93 -8.82
C ASN A 88 -0.19 2.30 -8.78
N HIS A 89 -0.58 3.36 -9.48
CA HIS A 89 -1.96 3.83 -9.56
C HIS A 89 -2.89 2.74 -10.10
N ASP A 90 -2.54 2.10 -11.22
CA ASP A 90 -3.35 1.04 -11.83
C ASP A 90 -3.54 -0.15 -10.90
N LYS A 91 -2.51 -0.54 -10.13
CA LYS A 91 -2.62 -1.57 -9.09
C LYS A 91 -3.56 -1.17 -7.96
N MET A 92 -3.41 0.05 -7.44
CA MET A 92 -4.25 0.55 -6.35
C MET A 92 -5.72 0.63 -6.76
N MET A 93 -6.01 0.91 -8.04
CA MET A 93 -7.37 0.95 -8.57
C MET A 93 -8.00 -0.43 -8.77
N LYS A 94 -7.20 -1.50 -8.90
CA LYS A 94 -7.69 -2.87 -9.08
C LYS A 94 -8.27 -3.48 -7.79
N VAL A 95 -7.72 -3.13 -6.63
CA VAL A 95 -8.13 -3.71 -5.35
C VAL A 95 -9.30 -2.90 -4.77
N PRO A 96 -10.48 -3.50 -4.53
CA PRO A 96 -11.61 -2.77 -3.96
C PRO A 96 -11.29 -2.21 -2.57
N ALA A 97 -11.71 -0.98 -2.29
CA ALA A 97 -11.45 -0.32 -0.99
C ALA A 97 -11.94 -1.14 0.22
N ARG A 98 -13.06 -1.87 0.09
CA ARG A 98 -13.53 -2.83 1.11
C ARG A 98 -12.47 -3.88 1.41
N LEU A 99 -11.94 -4.53 0.38
CA LEU A 99 -10.97 -5.62 0.50
C LEU A 99 -9.66 -5.12 1.11
N ALA A 100 -9.18 -3.96 0.65
CA ALA A 100 -7.98 -3.32 1.24
C ALA A 100 -8.17 -3.03 2.74
N ALA A 101 -9.33 -2.50 3.15
CA ALA A 101 -9.63 -2.24 4.56
C ALA A 101 -9.72 -3.54 5.39
N GLU A 102 -10.30 -4.60 4.83
CA GLU A 102 -10.44 -5.90 5.50
C GLU A 102 -9.09 -6.61 5.67
N ILE A 103 -8.22 -6.57 4.65
CA ILE A 103 -6.83 -7.03 4.73
C ILE A 103 -6.08 -6.28 5.82
N ALA A 104 -6.13 -4.95 5.83
CA ALA A 104 -5.43 -4.12 6.80
C ALA A 104 -5.89 -4.41 8.25
N SER A 105 -7.20 -4.53 8.49
CA SER A 105 -7.75 -4.85 9.81
C SER A 105 -7.35 -6.25 10.27
N THR A 106 -7.48 -7.25 9.38
CA THR A 106 -7.21 -8.65 9.69
C THR A 106 -5.73 -8.89 9.96
N THR A 107 -4.84 -8.35 9.13
CA THR A 107 -3.39 -8.48 9.31
C THR A 107 -2.88 -7.78 10.56
N SER A 108 -3.46 -6.61 10.92
CA SER A 108 -3.12 -5.92 12.16
C SER A 108 -3.47 -6.78 13.40
N LYS A 109 -4.65 -7.40 13.42
CA LYS A 109 -5.04 -8.35 14.48
C LYS A 109 -4.17 -9.60 14.47
N ALA A 110 -3.86 -10.12 13.28
CA ALA A 110 -3.03 -11.31 13.10
C ALA A 110 -1.64 -11.12 13.71
N GLN A 111 -1.05 -9.93 13.62
CA GLN A 111 0.27 -9.63 14.18
C GLN A 111 0.29 -9.81 15.71
N SER A 112 -0.69 -9.26 16.43
CA SER A 112 -0.77 -9.41 17.89
C SER A 112 -1.03 -10.86 18.30
N ILE A 113 -1.92 -11.57 17.59
CA ILE A 113 -2.20 -12.99 17.85
C ILE A 113 -0.95 -13.83 17.60
N TRP A 114 -0.24 -13.57 16.49
CA TRP A 114 1.01 -14.25 16.15
C TRP A 114 2.09 -14.05 17.20
N ALA A 115 2.27 -12.83 17.70
CA ALA A 115 3.28 -12.53 18.71
C ALA A 115 3.03 -13.33 20.00
N ALA A 116 1.79 -13.37 20.47
CA ALA A 116 1.40 -14.14 21.66
C ALA A 116 1.51 -15.66 21.43
N ALA A 117 0.99 -16.15 20.29
CA ALA A 117 1.06 -17.56 19.90
C ALA A 117 2.51 -18.05 19.78
N ARG A 118 3.38 -17.24 19.18
CA ARG A 118 4.82 -17.54 19.05
C ARG A 118 5.51 -17.58 20.41
N GLN A 119 5.20 -16.64 21.31
CA GLN A 119 5.75 -16.63 22.68
C GLN A 119 5.31 -17.86 23.50
N ALA A 120 4.08 -18.31 23.28
CA ALA A 120 3.51 -19.48 23.96
C ALA A 120 3.79 -20.83 23.26
N GLU A 121 4.50 -20.81 22.13
CA GLU A 121 4.68 -21.98 21.23
C GLU A 121 3.35 -22.65 20.80
N ASP A 122 2.27 -21.87 20.73
CA ASP A 122 0.92 -22.35 20.41
C ASP A 122 0.51 -21.98 18.98
N VAL A 123 0.91 -22.81 18.02
CA VAL A 123 0.50 -22.66 16.61
C VAL A 123 -1.02 -22.70 16.46
N SER A 124 -1.73 -23.48 17.27
CA SER A 124 -3.17 -23.66 17.13
C SER A 124 -3.96 -22.37 17.36
N ALA A 125 -3.46 -21.49 18.24
CA ALA A 125 -4.02 -20.16 18.46
C ALA A 125 -3.89 -19.23 17.23
N PHE A 126 -2.91 -19.46 16.35
CA PHE A 126 -2.67 -18.62 15.16
C PHE A 126 -3.38 -19.11 13.89
N LEU A 127 -3.60 -20.42 13.75
CA LEU A 127 -4.17 -21.01 12.53
C LEU A 127 -5.48 -20.34 12.05
N PRO A 128 -6.48 -20.05 12.92
CA PRO A 128 -7.73 -19.46 12.45
C PRO A 128 -7.56 -18.08 11.81
N VAL A 129 -6.67 -17.23 12.37
CA VAL A 129 -6.43 -15.91 11.77
C VAL A 129 -5.57 -16.00 10.52
N LEU A 130 -4.63 -16.96 10.47
CA LEU A 130 -3.83 -17.22 9.27
C LEU A 130 -4.71 -17.67 8.08
N GLU A 131 -5.68 -18.55 8.31
CA GLU A 131 -6.63 -18.99 7.27
C GLU A 131 -7.38 -17.80 6.66
N ASN A 132 -7.85 -16.88 7.51
CA ASN A 132 -8.51 -15.65 7.07
C ASN A 132 -7.56 -14.74 6.26
N VAL A 133 -6.32 -14.55 6.73
CA VAL A 133 -5.32 -13.78 5.99
C VAL A 133 -5.07 -14.38 4.61
N VAL A 134 -4.88 -15.70 4.51
CA VAL A 134 -4.64 -16.39 3.23
C VAL A 134 -5.84 -16.26 2.29
N ALA A 135 -7.07 -16.37 2.81
CA ALA A 135 -8.28 -16.19 2.01
C ALA A 135 -8.36 -14.77 1.40
N LEU A 136 -8.13 -13.74 2.22
CA LEU A 136 -8.13 -12.35 1.76
C LEU A 136 -7.01 -12.06 0.75
N ARG A 137 -5.81 -12.61 0.94
CA ARG A 137 -4.69 -12.45 0.00
C ARG A 137 -4.97 -13.13 -1.35
N LYS A 138 -5.72 -14.23 -1.37
CA LYS A 138 -6.18 -14.85 -2.63
C LYS A 138 -7.22 -13.99 -3.35
N GLU A 139 -8.11 -13.32 -2.63
CA GLU A 139 -9.07 -12.38 -3.22
C GLU A 139 -8.33 -11.17 -3.82
N GLU A 140 -7.35 -10.62 -3.11
CA GLU A 140 -6.50 -9.53 -3.61
C GLU A 140 -5.71 -9.96 -4.85
N ALA A 141 -5.11 -11.15 -4.81
CA ALA A 141 -4.42 -11.72 -5.95
C ALA A 141 -5.32 -11.80 -7.18
N ALA A 142 -6.57 -12.24 -7.01
CA ALA A 142 -7.53 -12.34 -8.11
C ALA A 142 -7.87 -10.96 -8.70
N ALA A 143 -7.97 -9.93 -7.85
CA ALA A 143 -8.18 -8.56 -8.29
C ALA A 143 -6.95 -8.01 -9.06
N LEU A 144 -5.74 -8.35 -8.63
CA LEU A 144 -4.50 -7.88 -9.27
C LEU A 144 -4.18 -8.61 -10.57
N ALA A 145 -4.37 -9.93 -10.59
CA ALA A 145 -3.95 -10.84 -11.66
C ALA A 145 -4.65 -10.58 -13.00
N ASP A 146 -5.86 -10.03 -12.99
CA ASP A 146 -6.63 -9.72 -14.20
C ASP A 146 -6.73 -10.94 -15.15
N GLY A 147 -6.96 -12.12 -14.57
CA GLY A 147 -7.02 -13.40 -15.29
C GLY A 147 -5.69 -14.15 -15.45
N GLY A 148 -4.58 -13.59 -14.95
CA GLY A 148 -3.27 -14.24 -14.85
C GLY A 148 -3.10 -15.15 -13.63
N ASP A 149 -1.86 -15.55 -13.35
CA ASP A 149 -1.53 -16.33 -12.16
C ASP A 149 -1.63 -15.49 -10.87
N LEU A 150 -2.23 -16.08 -9.84
CA LEU A 150 -2.50 -15.39 -8.58
C LEU A 150 -1.22 -15.16 -7.75
N TYR A 151 -0.31 -16.12 -7.76
CA TYR A 151 0.92 -16.00 -6.99
C TYR A 151 1.85 -14.98 -7.63
N ASP A 152 1.98 -15.01 -8.96
CA ASP A 152 2.75 -14.01 -9.71
C ASP A 152 2.20 -12.59 -9.51
N ALA A 153 0.88 -12.43 -9.45
CA ALA A 153 0.26 -11.14 -9.19
C ALA A 153 0.63 -10.55 -7.81
N LEU A 154 0.74 -11.40 -6.78
CA LEU A 154 1.22 -10.98 -5.46
C LEU A 154 2.74 -10.75 -5.48
N LEU A 155 3.49 -11.61 -6.17
CA LEU A 155 4.94 -11.58 -6.23
C LEU A 155 5.46 -10.33 -6.98
N ASP A 156 4.77 -9.88 -8.02
CA ASP A 156 5.05 -8.64 -8.74
C ASP A 156 4.94 -7.40 -7.81
N GLY A 157 4.25 -7.52 -6.67
CA GLY A 157 4.25 -6.49 -5.61
C GLY A 157 5.61 -6.33 -4.92
N TYR A 158 6.43 -7.37 -4.88
CA TYR A 158 7.72 -7.41 -4.20
C TYR A 158 8.90 -7.32 -5.18
N GLU A 159 8.82 -8.06 -6.29
CA GLU A 159 9.86 -8.11 -7.32
C GLU A 159 9.19 -7.92 -8.69
N PRO A 160 9.20 -6.70 -9.24
CA PRO A 160 8.52 -6.40 -10.50
C PRO A 160 9.01 -7.26 -11.67
N ASN A 161 8.07 -7.82 -12.44
CA ASN A 161 8.31 -8.67 -13.61
C ASN A 161 8.95 -10.04 -13.32
N THR A 162 8.95 -10.49 -12.06
CA THR A 162 9.34 -11.88 -11.74
C THR A 162 8.15 -12.82 -11.86
N SER A 163 8.45 -14.12 -11.91
CA SER A 163 7.48 -15.21 -11.96
C SER A 163 7.87 -16.30 -10.96
N GLY A 164 6.90 -17.02 -10.43
CA GLY A 164 7.11 -18.17 -9.54
C GLY A 164 7.57 -19.44 -10.27
N ALA A 165 7.48 -19.47 -11.60
CA ALA A 165 7.97 -20.55 -12.48
C ALA A 165 9.46 -20.46 -12.80
#